data_AF-A0A068V3W5-F1
#
_entry.id   AF-A0A068V3W5-F1
#
_cell.length_a   1.000
_cell.length_b   1.000
_cell.length_c   1.000
_cell.angle_alpha   90.00
_cell.angle_beta   90.00
_cell.angle_gamma   90.00
#
_symmetry.space_group_name_H-M   'P 1'
#
loop_
_entity.id
_entity.type
_entity.pdbx_description
1 polymer ?
#
loop_
_entity_poly.entity_id
_entity_poly.type
_entity_poly.pdbx_seq_one_letter_code
_entity_poly.pdbx_strand_id
1 'polypeptide(L)'
;MEKYSEEVFTTSLFEEKVAVVCGPAGNKFMLYTANDCLASWVPSAALKLFNWLDSPGLSVKEVISKGRNFLYSEILKPESLRQYISIMDSLAREHMKTYWDASQMVKVYPLTQKYTLSLACKLLLGAKDAHEVERISEFFHLTLQALFSLPINLPGTKYNRALKGLENLKQHFLNIIAEKKNTLLETRESTNSNVLSRMLLDKNVGSISGWVKLDGGKKEELPLFA
;
A
#
# COMPACT_ATOMS: atom_id res chain seq x y z
N MET A 1 -3.40 27.37 16.96
CA MET A 1 -4.70 26.96 17.54
C MET A 1 -5.02 27.94 18.64
N GLU A 2 -5.91 28.91 18.40
CA GLU A 2 -6.09 30.04 19.33
C GLU A 2 -7.10 29.75 20.46
N LYS A 3 -7.96 28.73 20.30
CA LYS A 3 -9.07 28.45 21.23
C LYS A 3 -8.79 27.33 22.24
N TYR A 4 -7.79 26.48 21.98
CA TYR A 4 -7.47 25.32 22.80
C TYR A 4 -6.02 25.40 23.29
N SER A 5 -5.69 24.62 24.33
CA SER A 5 -4.32 24.50 24.83
C SER A 5 -3.33 24.19 23.71
N GLU A 6 -2.20 24.87 23.71
CA GLU A 6 -1.13 24.70 22.72
C GLU A 6 -0.31 23.43 22.96
N GLU A 7 -0.45 22.78 24.12
CA GLU A 7 0.28 21.57 24.49
C GLU A 7 -0.56 20.31 24.28
N VAL A 8 -1.72 20.22 24.92
CA VAL A 8 -2.64 19.07 24.82
C VAL A 8 -4.08 19.54 25.00
N PHE A 9 -4.99 19.08 24.14
CA PHE A 9 -6.43 19.26 24.31
C PHE A 9 -7.21 18.02 23.90
N THR A 10 -8.48 17.93 24.30
CA THR A 10 -9.36 16.82 23.95
C THR A 10 -10.43 17.25 22.94
N THR A 11 -10.81 16.33 22.06
CA THR A 11 -11.88 16.52 21.08
C THR A 11 -12.55 15.18 20.74
N SER A 12 -13.59 15.24 19.90
CA SER A 12 -14.16 14.06 19.27
C SER A 12 -13.79 14.06 17.78
N LEU A 13 -13.19 12.98 17.31
CA LEU A 13 -12.78 12.82 15.92
C LEU A 13 -13.03 11.37 15.48
N PHE A 14 -13.72 11.19 14.34
CA PHE A 14 -14.15 9.87 13.86
C PHE A 14 -14.91 9.04 14.90
N GLU A 15 -15.81 9.70 15.65
CA GLU A 15 -16.63 9.09 16.72
C GLU A 15 -15.84 8.62 17.95
N GLU A 16 -14.53 8.86 17.99
CA GLU A 16 -13.68 8.55 19.12
C GLU A 16 -13.34 9.79 19.94
N LYS A 17 -13.20 9.62 21.26
CA LYS A 17 -12.63 10.65 22.14
C LYS A 17 -11.11 10.66 21.96
N VAL A 18 -10.57 11.77 21.48
CA VAL A 18 -9.15 11.90 21.11
C VAL A 18 -8.50 12.98 21.96
N ALA A 19 -7.33 12.66 22.54
CA ALA A 19 -6.39 13.65 23.06
C ALA A 19 -5.42 14.03 21.93
N VAL A 20 -5.38 15.31 21.58
CA VAL A 20 -4.49 15.85 20.57
C VAL A 20 -3.27 16.42 21.28
N VAL A 21 -2.14 15.74 21.10
CA VAL A 21 -0.84 16.16 21.62
C VAL A 21 -0.17 17.05 20.59
N CYS A 22 0.30 18.22 21.02
CA CYS A 22 0.77 19.27 20.14
C CYS A 22 2.25 19.58 20.34
N GLY A 23 2.82 20.25 19.34
CA GLY A 23 4.19 20.77 19.38
C GLY A 23 5.29 19.69 19.28
N PRO A 24 6.56 20.12 19.14
CA PRO A 24 7.68 19.20 18.96
C PRO A 24 7.89 18.25 20.15
N ALA A 25 7.74 18.74 21.39
CA ALA A 25 7.93 17.95 22.60
C ALA A 25 6.87 16.83 22.71
N GLY A 26 5.60 17.17 22.44
CA GLY A 26 4.50 16.22 22.43
C GLY A 26 4.65 15.16 21.33
N ASN A 27 5.02 15.57 20.12
CA ASN A 27 5.29 14.63 19.02
C ASN A 27 6.44 13.67 19.35
N LYS A 28 7.52 14.16 19.97
CA LYS A 28 8.64 13.32 20.42
C LYS A 28 8.18 12.32 21.49
N PHE A 29 7.39 12.76 22.47
CA PHE A 29 6.82 11.88 23.47
C PHE A 29 5.97 10.77 22.82
N MET A 30 5.06 11.13 21.91
CA MET A 30 4.19 10.17 21.23
C MET A 30 4.94 9.16 20.36
N LEU A 31 5.95 9.61 19.60
CA LEU A 31 6.66 8.76 18.64
C LEU A 31 7.80 7.94 19.26
N TYR A 32 8.35 8.36 20.40
CA TYR A 32 9.55 7.74 20.98
C TYR A 32 9.31 7.17 22.37
N THR A 33 8.68 7.93 23.27
CA THR A 33 8.58 7.55 24.69
C THR A 33 7.34 6.70 24.97
N ALA A 34 6.19 7.09 24.42
CA ALA A 34 4.92 6.44 24.68
C ALA A 34 4.64 5.26 23.72
N ASN A 35 5.51 5.00 22.73
CA ASN A 35 5.29 3.98 21.71
C ASN A 35 5.19 2.56 22.29
N ASP A 36 5.83 2.29 23.43
CA ASP A 36 5.71 0.99 24.12
C ASP A 36 4.42 0.85 24.94
N CYS A 37 3.76 1.98 25.23
CA CYS A 37 2.52 2.04 26.01
C CYS A 37 1.27 2.30 25.14
N LEU A 38 1.46 2.66 23.87
CA LEU A 38 0.40 3.05 22.96
C LEU A 38 0.33 2.11 21.76
N ALA A 39 -0.88 1.64 21.45
CA ALA A 39 -1.13 0.90 20.23
C ALA A 39 -1.45 1.86 19.08
N SER A 40 -0.96 1.55 17.88
CA SER A 40 -1.39 2.25 16.66
C SER A 40 -2.91 2.13 16.50
N TRP A 41 -3.54 3.26 16.23
CA TRP A 41 -4.96 3.36 15.95
C TRP A 41 -5.17 3.90 14.54
N VAL A 42 -6.10 3.29 13.81
CA VAL A 42 -6.49 3.67 12.46
C VAL A 42 -8.03 3.75 12.45
N PRO A 43 -8.63 4.83 11.92
CA PRO A 43 -10.08 4.95 11.84
C PRO A 43 -10.72 3.74 11.16
N SER A 44 -11.85 3.27 11.68
CA SER A 44 -12.59 2.11 11.13
C SER A 44 -12.92 2.25 9.64
N ALA A 45 -13.19 3.48 9.20
CA ALA A 45 -13.37 3.82 7.81
C ALA A 45 -12.13 3.59 6.93
N ALA A 46 -10.95 3.97 7.43
CA ALA A 46 -9.71 3.71 6.72
C ALA A 46 -9.42 2.21 6.68
N LEU A 47 -9.71 1.46 7.76
CA LEU A 47 -9.58 0.00 7.78
C LEU A 47 -10.43 -0.67 6.69
N LYS A 48 -11.64 -0.19 6.41
CA LYS A 48 -12.48 -0.72 5.32
C LYS A 48 -11.85 -0.58 3.94
N LEU A 49 -11.05 0.47 3.70
CA LEU A 49 -10.26 0.61 2.47
C LEU A 49 -9.10 -0.41 2.39
N PHE A 50 -8.76 -1.04 3.52
CA PHE A 50 -7.76 -2.08 3.65
C PHE A 50 -8.35 -3.49 3.78
N ASN A 51 -9.67 -3.69 3.75
CA ASN A 51 -10.29 -5.03 3.85
C ASN A 51 -9.84 -5.98 2.73
N TRP A 52 -9.34 -5.48 1.60
CA TRP A 52 -8.75 -6.34 0.57
C TRP A 52 -7.47 -7.05 1.04
N LEU A 53 -6.83 -6.55 2.11
CA LEU A 53 -5.70 -7.16 2.81
C LEU A 53 -6.13 -8.24 3.81
N ASP A 54 -7.43 -8.53 3.93
CA ASP A 54 -7.94 -9.60 4.79
C ASP A 54 -7.27 -10.92 4.39
N SER A 55 -6.41 -11.40 5.28
CA SER A 55 -5.73 -12.68 5.17
C SER A 55 -6.37 -13.65 6.15
N PRO A 56 -6.59 -14.92 5.74
CA PRO A 56 -7.07 -15.94 6.66
C PRO A 56 -6.21 -15.99 7.93
N GLY A 57 -6.85 -15.82 9.09
CA GLY A 57 -6.20 -15.94 10.40
C GLY A 57 -5.41 -14.71 10.88
N LEU A 58 -5.47 -13.56 10.20
CA LEU A 58 -4.79 -12.34 10.65
C LEU A 58 -5.73 -11.12 10.63
N SER A 59 -5.64 -10.32 11.67
CA SER A 59 -6.29 -9.01 11.72
C SER A 59 -5.57 -8.00 10.80
N VAL A 60 -6.31 -7.02 10.27
CA VAL A 60 -5.75 -5.92 9.46
C VAL A 60 -4.57 -5.24 10.16
N LYS A 61 -4.62 -5.11 11.50
CA LYS A 61 -3.52 -4.54 12.31
C LYS A 61 -2.24 -5.37 12.22
N GLU A 62 -2.34 -6.69 12.29
CA GLU A 62 -1.20 -7.60 12.14
C GLU A 62 -0.64 -7.57 10.73
N VAL A 63 -1.50 -7.49 9.71
CA VAL A 63 -1.09 -7.34 8.31
C VAL A 63 -0.29 -6.04 8.12
N ILE A 64 -0.78 -4.92 8.65
CA ILE A 64 -0.09 -3.63 8.60
C ILE A 64 1.25 -3.70 9.33
N SER A 65 1.30 -4.32 10.52
CA SER A 65 2.53 -4.46 11.30
C SER A 65 3.59 -5.28 10.56
N LYS A 66 3.19 -6.43 10.00
CA LYS A 66 4.07 -7.27 9.18
C LYS A 66 4.52 -6.55 7.91
N GLY A 67 3.61 -5.85 7.23
CA GLY A 67 3.94 -5.04 6.05
C GLY A 67 4.94 -3.92 6.36
N ARG A 68 4.83 -3.29 7.53
CA ARG A 68 5.80 -2.29 8.00
C ARG A 68 7.17 -2.91 8.27
N ASN A 69 7.23 -4.06 8.93
CA ASN A 69 8.50 -4.75 9.17
C ASN A 69 9.17 -5.11 7.84
N PHE A 70 8.39 -5.64 6.90
CA PHE A 70 8.85 -5.95 5.54
C PHE A 70 9.35 -4.71 4.78
N LEU A 71 8.63 -3.58 4.87
CA LEU A 71 9.04 -2.32 4.29
C LEU A 71 10.44 -1.92 4.78
N TYR A 72 10.71 -2.02 6.08
CA TYR A 72 12.02 -1.66 6.63
C TYR A 72 13.11 -2.69 6.30
N SER A 73 12.82 -3.99 6.38
CA SER A 73 13.83 -5.04 6.22
C SER A 73 14.20 -5.31 4.75
N GLU A 74 13.28 -5.12 3.81
CA GLU A 74 13.47 -5.52 2.41
C GLU A 74 13.44 -4.38 1.41
N ILE A 75 12.53 -3.41 1.59
CA ILE A 75 12.36 -2.31 0.64
C ILE A 75 13.32 -1.15 0.98
N LEU A 76 13.38 -0.74 2.24
CA LEU A 76 14.12 0.43 2.69
C LEU A 76 15.52 0.12 3.25
N LYS A 77 15.98 -1.13 3.19
CA LYS A 77 17.35 -1.46 3.59
C LYS A 77 18.38 -0.75 2.69
N PRO A 78 19.54 -0.33 3.22
CA PRO A 78 20.53 0.44 2.47
C PRO A 78 20.95 -0.19 1.14
N GLU A 79 21.06 -1.51 1.09
CA GLU A 79 21.45 -2.27 -0.10
C GLU A 79 20.39 -2.14 -1.21
N SER A 80 19.11 -2.28 -0.86
CA SER A 80 17.98 -2.09 -1.79
C SER A 80 17.95 -0.65 -2.30
N LEU A 81 18.09 0.34 -1.40
CA LEU A 81 18.08 1.75 -1.78
C LEU A 81 19.20 2.11 -2.77
N ARG A 82 20.42 1.57 -2.58
CA ARG A 82 21.53 1.77 -3.54
C ARG A 82 21.20 1.24 -4.93
N GLN A 83 20.55 0.09 -5.03
CA GLN A 83 20.12 -0.48 -6.31
C GLN A 83 19.03 0.36 -6.98
N TYR A 84 18.20 1.05 -6.20
CA TYR A 84 17.12 1.86 -6.75
C TYR A 84 17.61 3.15 -7.40
N ILE A 85 18.77 3.67 -7.02
CA ILE A 85 19.29 4.96 -7.54
C ILE A 85 19.38 4.98 -9.06
N SER A 86 19.93 3.93 -9.68
CA SER A 86 20.07 3.86 -11.15
C SER A 86 18.70 3.77 -11.85
N ILE A 87 17.74 3.07 -11.24
CA ILE A 87 16.38 2.94 -11.75
C ILE A 87 15.64 4.28 -11.62
N MET A 88 15.82 4.98 -10.50
CA MET A 88 15.25 6.30 -10.24
C MET A 88 15.77 7.34 -11.23
N ASP A 89 17.09 7.40 -11.45
CA ASP A 89 17.73 8.34 -12.37
C ASP A 89 17.30 8.10 -13.82
N SER A 90 17.37 6.84 -14.28
CA SER A 90 16.96 6.50 -15.66
C SER A 90 15.48 6.82 -15.91
N LEU A 91 14.59 6.44 -14.99
CA LEU A 91 13.16 6.73 -15.11
C LEU A 91 12.88 8.24 -15.00
N ALA A 92 13.61 8.99 -14.18
CA ALA A 92 13.42 10.43 -14.05
C ALA A 92 13.80 11.15 -15.35
N ARG A 93 14.93 10.78 -15.96
CA ARG A 93 15.36 11.33 -17.26
C ARG A 93 14.34 11.05 -18.36
N GLU A 94 13.87 9.81 -18.44
CA GLU A 94 12.82 9.42 -19.39
C GLU A 94 11.53 10.21 -19.18
N HIS A 95 11.11 10.36 -17.92
CA HIS A 95 9.90 11.12 -17.56
C HIS A 95 10.02 12.60 -17.93
N MET A 96 11.16 13.24 -17.63
CA MET A 96 11.39 14.65 -18.01
C MET A 96 11.38 14.82 -19.53
N LYS A 97 12.11 13.97 -20.25
CA LYS A 97 12.15 14.00 -21.72
C LYS A 97 10.77 13.84 -22.36
N THR A 98 9.94 12.99 -21.78
CA THR A 98 8.62 12.65 -22.34
C THR A 98 7.56 13.71 -22.03
N TYR A 99 7.54 14.24 -20.81
CA TYR A 99 6.42 15.07 -20.33
C TYR A 99 6.79 16.53 -20.05
N TRP A 100 8.07 16.85 -19.84
CA TRP A 100 8.51 18.16 -19.40
C TRP A 100 9.17 18.95 -20.53
N ASP A 101 10.12 18.36 -21.25
CA ASP A 101 10.99 19.09 -22.19
C ASP A 101 10.24 19.79 -23.34
N ALA A 102 9.16 19.17 -23.83
CA ALA A 102 8.34 19.73 -24.92
C ALA A 102 7.22 20.67 -24.42
N SER A 103 7.06 20.83 -23.11
CA SER A 103 5.92 21.52 -22.50
C SER A 103 6.29 22.95 -22.11
N GLN A 104 5.61 23.95 -22.69
CA GLN A 104 5.77 25.36 -22.28
C GLN A 104 5.31 25.62 -20.83
N MET A 105 4.36 24.82 -20.34
CA MET A 105 3.87 24.87 -18.96
C MET A 105 3.77 23.47 -18.39
N VAL A 106 4.46 23.23 -17.27
CA VAL A 106 4.49 21.93 -16.60
C VAL A 106 3.54 21.94 -15.40
N LYS A 107 2.54 21.05 -15.41
CA LYS A 107 1.71 20.77 -14.24
C LYS A 107 2.45 19.77 -13.35
N VAL A 108 3.27 20.28 -12.44
CA VAL A 108 4.19 19.47 -11.63
C VAL A 108 3.47 18.39 -10.82
N TYR A 109 2.40 18.74 -10.09
CA TYR A 109 1.70 17.80 -9.19
C TYR A 109 1.25 16.48 -9.87
N PRO A 110 0.44 16.49 -10.95
CA PRO A 110 0.02 15.24 -11.59
C PRO A 110 1.19 14.48 -12.23
N LEU A 111 2.21 15.17 -12.74
CA LEU A 111 3.37 14.52 -13.35
C LEU A 111 4.28 13.86 -12.31
N THR A 112 4.49 14.50 -11.17
CA THR A 112 5.21 13.88 -10.04
C THR A 112 4.45 12.67 -9.51
N GLN A 113 3.12 12.73 -9.39
CA GLN A 113 2.32 11.56 -9.01
C GLN A 113 2.51 10.41 -10.00
N LYS A 114 2.42 10.68 -11.31
CA LYS A 114 2.68 9.69 -12.36
C LYS A 114 4.08 9.09 -12.23
N TYR A 115 5.12 9.91 -12.10
CA TYR A 115 6.51 9.46 -11.92
C TYR A 115 6.65 8.54 -10.70
N THR A 116 6.18 8.98 -9.53
CA THR A 116 6.33 8.21 -8.28
C THR A 116 5.59 6.87 -8.34
N LEU A 117 4.42 6.81 -8.99
CA LEU A 117 3.70 5.57 -9.16
C LEU A 117 4.40 4.64 -10.16
N SER A 118 4.84 5.15 -11.30
CA SER A 118 5.61 4.36 -12.27
C SER A 118 6.86 3.75 -11.62
N LEU A 119 7.55 4.54 -10.80
CA LEU A 119 8.70 4.09 -10.03
C LEU A 119 8.33 2.97 -9.04
N ALA A 120 7.24 3.16 -8.28
CA ALA A 120 6.76 2.14 -7.35
C ALA A 120 6.39 0.83 -8.07
N CYS A 121 5.64 0.89 -9.17
CA CYS A 121 5.28 -0.30 -9.96
C CYS A 121 6.53 -1.00 -10.51
N LYS A 122 7.52 -0.25 -11.00
CA LYS A 122 8.78 -0.81 -11.52
C LYS A 122 9.62 -1.47 -10.43
N LEU A 123 9.78 -0.83 -9.27
CA LEU A 123 10.58 -1.35 -8.16
C LEU A 123 9.90 -2.52 -7.43
N LEU A 124 8.59 -2.43 -7.21
CA LEU A 124 7.85 -3.39 -6.42
C LEU A 124 7.38 -4.60 -7.24
N LEU A 125 6.80 -4.37 -8.41
CA LEU A 125 6.16 -5.41 -9.24
C LEU A 125 7.05 -5.83 -10.43
N GLY A 126 8.00 -4.97 -10.80
CA GLY A 126 8.77 -5.11 -12.04
C GLY A 126 7.94 -4.85 -13.28
N ALA A 127 6.92 -3.98 -13.17
CA ALA A 127 6.12 -3.55 -14.30
C ALA A 127 7.05 -2.98 -15.40
N LYS A 128 6.89 -3.48 -16.62
CA LYS A 128 7.65 -3.04 -17.80
C LYS A 128 6.79 -2.22 -18.77
N ASP A 129 5.47 -2.40 -18.70
CA ASP A 129 4.51 -1.79 -19.61
C ASP A 129 3.85 -0.57 -18.97
N ALA A 130 3.74 0.51 -19.73
CA ALA A 130 3.02 1.72 -19.34
C ALA A 130 1.52 1.45 -19.11
N HIS A 131 0.92 0.48 -19.82
CA HIS A 131 -0.49 0.14 -19.64
C HIS A 131 -0.77 -0.48 -18.25
N GLU A 132 0.15 -1.30 -17.73
CA GLU A 132 0.03 -1.87 -16.39
C GLU A 132 0.05 -0.77 -15.32
N VAL A 133 0.98 0.18 -15.46
CA VAL A 133 1.10 1.34 -14.56
C VAL A 133 -0.15 2.23 -14.61
N GLU A 134 -0.68 2.50 -15.80
CA GLU A 134 -1.88 3.32 -15.98
C GLU A 134 -3.09 2.67 -15.29
N ARG A 135 -3.27 1.35 -15.45
CA ARG A 135 -4.34 0.60 -14.78
C ARG A 135 -4.23 0.70 -13.27
N ILE A 136 -3.02 0.60 -12.69
CA ILE A 136 -2.80 0.77 -11.24
C ILE A 136 -3.05 2.23 -10.81
N SER A 137 -2.76 3.21 -11.67
CA SER A 137 -2.91 4.64 -11.40
C SER A 137 -4.34 5.06 -11.12
N GLU A 138 -5.28 4.58 -11.92
CA GLU A 138 -6.70 4.88 -11.72
C GLU A 138 -7.16 4.51 -10.31
N PHE A 139 -6.80 3.31 -9.85
CA PHE A 139 -7.15 2.86 -8.50
C PHE A 139 -6.39 3.57 -7.40
N PHE A 140 -5.11 3.89 -7.61
CA PHE A 140 -4.31 4.65 -6.65
C PHE A 140 -4.94 6.02 -6.38
N HIS A 141 -5.35 6.73 -7.44
CA HIS A 141 -6.02 8.01 -7.31
C HIS A 141 -7.39 7.91 -6.63
N LEU A 142 -8.19 6.90 -6.96
CA LEU A 142 -9.49 6.67 -6.30
C LEU A 142 -9.31 6.38 -4.80
N THR A 143 -8.33 5.55 -4.44
CA THR A 143 -8.04 5.20 -3.05
C THR A 143 -7.54 6.39 -2.25
N LEU A 144 -6.59 7.17 -2.80
CA LEU A 144 -6.10 8.39 -2.16
C LEU A 144 -7.24 9.38 -1.91
N GLN A 145 -8.13 9.58 -2.88
CA GLN A 145 -9.27 10.47 -2.72
C GLN A 145 -10.26 10.00 -1.66
N ALA A 146 -10.43 8.68 -1.51
CA ALA A 146 -11.31 8.11 -0.50
C ALA A 146 -10.72 8.19 0.91
N LEU A 147 -9.40 8.00 1.05
CA LEU A 147 -8.70 8.06 2.34
C LEU A 147 -8.88 9.41 3.04
N PHE A 148 -8.93 10.50 2.26
CA PHE A 148 -9.15 11.86 2.76
C PHE A 148 -10.60 12.35 2.63
N SER A 149 -11.55 11.45 2.32
CA SER A 149 -12.98 11.80 2.22
C SER A 149 -13.74 11.42 3.48
N LEU A 150 -14.93 12.00 3.66
CA LEU A 150 -15.86 11.53 4.68
C LEU A 150 -16.24 10.07 4.41
N PRO A 151 -16.27 9.20 5.43
CA PRO A 151 -16.43 7.77 5.26
C PRO A 151 -17.89 7.34 5.05
N ILE A 152 -18.55 8.01 4.11
CA ILE A 152 -19.98 7.87 3.83
C ILE A 152 -20.14 6.94 2.63
N ASN A 153 -20.67 5.74 2.84
CA ASN A 153 -20.86 4.74 1.80
C ASN A 153 -22.20 4.92 1.05
N LEU A 154 -22.37 6.05 0.36
CA LEU A 154 -23.55 6.31 -0.47
C LEU A 154 -23.18 6.31 -1.96
N PRO A 155 -24.09 5.89 -2.87
CA PRO A 155 -23.85 5.93 -4.30
C PRO A 155 -23.37 7.31 -4.77
N GLY A 156 -22.31 7.34 -5.58
CA GLY A 156 -21.73 8.59 -6.12
C GLY A 156 -20.68 9.27 -5.23
N THR A 157 -20.57 8.89 -3.95
CA THR A 157 -19.50 9.39 -3.08
C THR A 157 -18.12 8.85 -3.47
N LYS A 158 -17.06 9.60 -3.14
CA LYS A 158 -15.65 9.16 -3.34
C LYS A 158 -15.37 7.84 -2.61
N TYR A 159 -15.85 7.73 -1.36
CA TYR A 159 -15.68 6.55 -0.54
C TYR A 159 -16.36 5.31 -1.14
N ASN A 160 -17.61 5.41 -1.61
CA ASN A 160 -18.29 4.29 -2.28
C ASN A 160 -17.59 3.85 -3.57
N ARG A 161 -17.14 4.81 -4.39
CA ARG A 161 -16.41 4.52 -5.64
C ARG A 161 -15.10 3.80 -5.36
N ALA A 162 -14.34 4.22 -4.35
CA ALA A 162 -13.10 3.54 -3.99
C ALA A 162 -13.33 2.12 -3.47
N LEU A 163 -14.34 1.89 -2.63
CA LEU A 163 -14.69 0.54 -2.17
C LEU A 163 -15.01 -0.41 -3.34
N LYS A 164 -15.70 0.07 -4.37
CA LYS A 164 -15.97 -0.73 -5.59
C LYS A 164 -14.71 -0.96 -6.43
N GLY A 165 -13.85 0.06 -6.56
CA GLY A 165 -12.60 -0.05 -7.31
C GLY A 165 -11.60 -1.02 -6.67
N LEU A 166 -11.57 -1.09 -5.34
CA LEU A 166 -10.66 -1.95 -4.58
C LEU A 166 -10.79 -3.44 -4.94
N GLU A 167 -12.00 -3.94 -5.22
CA GLU A 167 -12.17 -5.35 -5.59
C GLU A 167 -11.52 -5.66 -6.95
N ASN A 168 -11.69 -4.78 -7.95
CA ASN A 168 -11.04 -4.95 -9.25
C ASN A 168 -9.51 -4.87 -9.14
N LEU A 169 -8.99 -3.97 -8.30
CA LEU A 169 -7.55 -3.85 -8.06
C LEU A 169 -7.00 -5.10 -7.38
N LYS A 170 -7.72 -5.65 -6.40
CA LYS A 170 -7.36 -6.90 -5.72
C LYS A 170 -7.20 -8.02 -6.74
N GLN A 171 -8.19 -8.22 -7.61
CA GLN A 171 -8.11 -9.25 -8.66
C GLN A 171 -6.94 -9.00 -9.61
N HIS A 172 -6.66 -7.75 -9.96
CA HIS A 172 -5.51 -7.42 -10.79
C HIS A 172 -4.17 -7.80 -10.14
N PHE A 173 -3.97 -7.45 -8.86
CA PHE A 173 -2.76 -7.85 -8.13
C PHE A 173 -2.64 -9.37 -7.97
N LEU A 174 -3.75 -10.06 -7.73
CA LEU A 174 -3.77 -11.52 -7.65
C LEU A 174 -3.29 -12.17 -8.96
N ASN A 175 -3.71 -11.64 -10.10
CA ASN A 175 -3.24 -12.10 -11.40
C ASN A 175 -1.74 -11.85 -11.60
N ILE A 176 -1.25 -10.64 -11.26
CA ILE A 176 0.18 -10.32 -11.31
C ILE A 176 1.00 -11.29 -10.45
N ILE A 177 0.53 -11.59 -9.24
CA ILE A 177 1.19 -12.53 -8.32
C ILE A 177 1.22 -13.94 -8.93
N ALA A 178 0.09 -14.41 -9.48
CA ALA A 178 -0.02 -15.74 -10.09
C ALA A 178 0.91 -15.90 -11.30
N GLU A 179 0.89 -14.93 -12.23
CA GLU A 179 1.80 -14.91 -13.38
C GLU A 179 3.25 -14.93 -12.94
N LYS A 180 3.62 -14.08 -11.97
CA LYS A 180 4.99 -14.01 -11.45
C LYS A 180 5.45 -15.32 -10.83
N LYS A 181 4.56 -15.98 -10.08
CA LYS A 181 4.86 -17.28 -9.47
C LYS A 181 5.14 -18.34 -10.53
N ASN A 182 4.34 -18.40 -11.59
CA ASN A 182 4.54 -19.35 -12.68
C ASN A 182 5.85 -19.10 -13.42
N THR A 183 6.16 -17.85 -13.78
CA THR A 183 7.44 -17.51 -14.43
C THR A 183 8.65 -17.89 -13.55
N LEU A 184 8.58 -17.63 -12.24
CA LEU A 184 9.68 -17.98 -11.32
C LEU A 184 9.94 -19.50 -11.22
N LEU A 185 8.90 -20.33 -11.39
CA LEU A 185 9.04 -21.79 -11.43
C LEU A 185 9.72 -22.26 -12.72
N GLU A 186 9.50 -21.55 -13.83
CA GLU A 186 10.02 -21.92 -15.16
C GLU A 186 11.46 -21.44 -15.39
N THR A 187 11.80 -20.19 -15.06
CA THR A 187 13.03 -19.56 -15.58
C THR A 187 14.24 -19.67 -14.64
N ARG A 188 14.07 -20.00 -13.35
CA ARG A 188 15.14 -19.97 -12.31
C ARG A 188 16.01 -18.69 -12.27
N GLU A 189 15.60 -17.61 -12.92
CA GLU A 189 16.38 -16.37 -13.01
C GLU A 189 16.28 -15.58 -11.69
N SER A 190 17.40 -15.48 -10.98
CA SER A 190 17.51 -14.82 -9.67
C SER A 190 18.09 -13.41 -9.73
N THR A 191 18.58 -12.97 -10.88
CA THR A 191 19.62 -11.91 -10.92
C THR A 191 19.09 -10.47 -11.00
N ASN A 192 17.79 -10.27 -11.24
CA ASN A 192 17.16 -8.92 -11.27
C ASN A 192 15.74 -8.94 -10.67
N SER A 193 15.59 -9.64 -9.54
CA SER A 193 14.30 -9.82 -8.89
C SER A 193 13.83 -8.51 -8.22
N ASN A 194 12.71 -7.97 -8.70
CA ASN A 194 11.99 -6.91 -8.00
C ASN A 194 11.52 -7.38 -6.61
N VAL A 195 10.97 -6.47 -5.80
CA VAL A 195 10.53 -6.79 -4.43
C VAL A 195 9.57 -7.99 -4.41
N LEU A 196 8.55 -8.02 -5.28
CA LEU A 196 7.58 -9.11 -5.34
C LEU A 196 8.26 -10.46 -5.65
N SER A 197 9.20 -10.50 -6.59
CA SER A 197 9.95 -11.72 -6.90
C SER A 197 10.76 -12.21 -5.70
N ARG A 198 11.42 -11.31 -4.96
CA ARG A 198 12.15 -11.68 -3.74
C ARG A 198 11.20 -12.21 -2.66
N MET A 199 10.02 -11.60 -2.50
CA MET A 199 8.99 -12.07 -1.58
C MET A 199 8.50 -13.48 -1.91
N LEU A 200 8.29 -13.78 -3.19
CA LEU A 200 7.78 -15.08 -3.63
C LEU A 200 8.84 -16.20 -3.53
N LEU A 201 10.12 -15.85 -3.58
CA LEU A 201 11.24 -16.80 -3.48
C LEU A 201 11.68 -17.08 -2.04
N ASP A 202 11.38 -16.19 -1.10
CA ASP A 202 11.74 -16.37 0.30
C ASP A 202 10.93 -17.50 0.93
N LYS A 203 11.61 -18.62 1.24
CA LYS A 203 11.01 -19.80 1.90
C LYS A 203 10.70 -19.57 3.38
N ASN A 204 11.29 -18.56 4.03
CA ASN A 204 10.91 -18.12 5.37
C ASN A 204 9.65 -17.24 5.36
N VAL A 205 9.26 -16.74 4.18
CA VAL A 205 7.92 -16.20 3.89
C VAL A 205 6.95 -17.36 3.57
N GLY A 206 7.14 -18.51 4.21
CA GLY A 206 6.20 -19.64 4.23
C GLY A 206 4.83 -19.31 4.83
N SER A 207 4.58 -18.05 5.19
CA SER A 207 3.26 -17.58 5.57
C SER A 207 2.45 -17.06 4.38
N ILE A 208 3.01 -16.30 3.42
CA ILE A 208 2.18 -15.54 2.43
C ILE A 208 1.49 -16.43 1.39
N SER A 209 1.99 -17.63 1.12
CA SER A 209 1.28 -18.62 0.30
C SER A 209 -0.10 -19.02 0.87
N GLY A 210 -0.33 -18.82 2.18
CA GLY A 210 -1.65 -18.98 2.81
C GLY A 210 -2.57 -17.76 2.72
N TRP A 211 -2.07 -16.59 2.30
CA TRP A 211 -2.78 -15.31 2.31
C TRP A 211 -3.53 -15.10 1.00
N VAL A 212 -3.08 -15.81 -0.04
CA VAL A 212 -3.67 -15.83 -1.36
C VAL A 212 -4.00 -17.29 -1.70
N LYS A 213 -5.09 -17.81 -1.13
CA LYS A 213 -5.77 -18.98 -1.72
C LYS A 213 -6.56 -18.48 -2.93
N LEU A 214 -6.11 -18.87 -4.12
CA LEU A 214 -6.75 -18.54 -5.40
C LEU A 214 -7.76 -19.58 -5.87
N ASP A 215 -8.17 -20.52 -5.01
CA ASP A 215 -9.10 -21.56 -5.42
C ASP A 215 -10.53 -21.25 -4.98
N GLY A 216 -11.38 -21.00 -5.98
CA GLY A 216 -12.83 -21.23 -5.92
C GLY A 216 -13.17 -22.73 -5.81
N GLY A 217 -12.52 -23.43 -4.88
CA GLY A 217 -12.81 -24.82 -4.55
C GLY A 217 -14.00 -24.88 -3.61
N LYS A 218 -15.04 -25.61 -4.03
CA LYS A 218 -16.28 -25.89 -3.30
C LYS A 218 -16.07 -26.04 -1.79
N LYS A 219 -16.98 -25.42 -1.01
CA LYS A 219 -17.27 -25.86 0.36
C LYS A 219 -17.59 -27.36 0.30
N GLU A 220 -16.67 -28.20 0.74
CA GLU A 220 -17.05 -29.49 1.29
C GLU A 220 -17.63 -29.22 2.67
N GLU A 221 -18.96 -29.31 2.74
CA GLU A 221 -19.67 -29.51 4.00
C GLU A 221 -19.14 -30.82 4.60
N LEU A 222 -18.37 -30.72 5.68
CA LEU A 222 -18.14 -31.89 6.53
C LEU A 222 -19.41 -32.13 7.35
N PRO A 223 -19.90 -33.38 7.39
CA PRO A 223 -21.21 -33.71 7.93
C PRO A 223 -21.22 -33.53 9.45
N LEU A 224 -22.35 -32.99 9.94
CA LEU A 224 -22.78 -33.16 11.32
C LEU A 224 -22.70 -34.65 11.67
N PHE A 225 -21.94 -35.00 12.70
CA PHE A 225 -22.19 -36.22 13.45
C PHE A 225 -22.05 -35.97 14.95
N ALA A 226 -23.19 -36.21 15.61
CA ALA A 226 -23.51 -36.41 17.04
C ALA A 226 -23.30 -35.23 18.00
#